data_AF-A0A074ZIB8-F1
#
_entry.id   AF-A0A074ZIB8-F1
#
_cell.length_a   1.000
_cell.length_b   1.000
_cell.length_c   1.000
_cell.angle_alpha   90.00
_cell.angle_beta   90.00
_cell.angle_gamma   90.00
#
_symmetry.space_group_name_H-M   'P 1'
#
loop_
_entity.id
_entity.type
_entity.pdbx_description
1 polymer ?
#
loop_
_entity_poly.entity_id
_entity_poly.type
_entity_poly.pdbx_seq_one_letter_code
_entity_poly.pdbx_strand_id
1 'polypeptide(L)'
;SLLYLIYVNDLPDVLASSCILFADDLKSWGSNASALQMDVDPAKQWSLDWNPPLNDEKRIHISFGGDSANDFVMHADFLSDETKAEIRQFSSELKSRLSEHVKAHRDVHQVMSKFGKFIDKNFNDDFSGLTAYFIDRTHKLRSKHNGCSGLSKGSSPTSPFSNDDQAGRSAEELLNLVVIEHLLRQGMDSLATDLMQDFGFTSNEVSLDKFRELSNLVSTIQHGDLDLAKKWLSEHKEQLGSKAAQLEYSLAKLEFLAAMKYQAYNPAAVLHCARQLVPFSQVYPADFEHLMGSLVFLGRNLEGTPYADLDYCTPGSEPMQISPSGSQQNLSRTLSEQEFPKQPSDPSARLIPSNDNPIGQRNTHAKPDSALAYTADLFRACYCHELNLSEMDPLCTVFNSGCRLLSRQQTLQRAISCLSKYSTIDGDTLPVAVELDPVAHQHNIFHCPVIKEITTASNGPVRLSCGHAISRDAFESLPSGDRSKVKCPYCPMETCKTDALDLIF
;
A
#
# COMPACT_ATOMS: atom_id res chain seq x y z
N SER A 1 -38.52 22.63 46.53
CA SER A 1 -37.40 23.59 46.56
C SER A 1 -36.52 23.30 45.37
N LEU A 2 -36.65 24.10 44.31
CA LEU A 2 -35.95 23.89 43.04
C LEU A 2 -34.51 24.40 43.19
N LEU A 3 -33.52 23.52 43.05
CA LEU A 3 -32.12 23.89 42.87
C LEU A 3 -31.96 24.21 41.37
N TYR A 4 -31.78 25.47 41.00
CA TYR A 4 -31.50 25.81 39.60
C TYR A 4 -30.10 25.31 39.23
N LEU A 5 -30.00 24.48 38.18
CA LEU A 5 -28.73 24.25 37.48
C LEU A 5 -28.49 25.46 36.56
N ILE A 6 -27.40 26.20 36.79
CA ILE A 6 -26.91 27.21 35.85
C ILE A 6 -26.06 26.47 34.81
N TYR A 7 -26.49 26.51 33.54
CA TYR A 7 -25.72 25.95 32.42
C TYR A 7 -24.66 26.98 32.00
N VAL A 8 -23.38 26.70 32.26
CA VAL A 8 -22.25 27.60 31.92
C VAL A 8 -21.74 27.29 30.50
N ASN A 9 -22.65 27.17 29.52
CA ASN A 9 -22.30 26.94 28.11
C ASN A 9 -22.58 28.16 27.21
N ASP A 10 -23.19 29.23 27.73
CA ASP A 10 -23.59 30.39 26.91
C ASP A 10 -22.49 31.46 26.81
N LEU A 11 -21.39 31.30 27.56
CA LEU A 11 -20.27 32.25 27.57
C LEU A 11 -19.22 32.00 26.46
N PRO A 12 -18.82 30.75 26.13
CA PRO A 12 -17.85 30.47 25.08
C PRO A 12 -18.23 31.03 23.70
N ASP A 13 -19.52 31.10 23.38
CA ASP A 13 -20.01 31.63 22.09
C ASP A 13 -19.83 33.14 21.95
N VAL A 14 -19.48 33.84 23.04
CA VAL A 14 -19.30 35.30 23.09
C VAL A 14 -17.81 35.70 23.11
N LEU A 15 -16.90 34.74 23.31
CA LEU A 15 -15.46 34.99 23.45
C LEU A 15 -14.69 34.52 22.22
N ALA A 16 -13.84 35.39 21.67
CA ALA A 16 -13.02 35.04 20.50
C ALA A 16 -11.74 34.26 20.87
N SER A 17 -11.24 34.42 22.10
CA SER A 17 -10.03 33.75 22.59
C SER A 17 -10.31 32.32 23.09
N SER A 18 -9.28 31.47 23.01
CA SER A 18 -9.33 30.15 23.65
C SER A 18 -9.55 30.30 25.15
N CYS A 19 -10.61 29.68 25.67
CA CYS A 19 -10.97 29.75 27.08
C CYS A 19 -11.29 28.36 27.66
N ILE A 20 -11.09 28.22 28.97
CA ILE A 20 -11.55 27.05 29.73
C ILE A 20 -12.38 27.57 30.89
N LEU A 21 -13.60 27.04 31.01
CA LEU A 21 -14.53 27.31 32.10
C LEU A 21 -14.41 26.23 33.17
N PHE A 22 -14.16 26.67 34.40
CA PHE A 22 -14.36 25.89 35.60
C PHE A 22 -15.55 26.50 36.36
N ALA A 23 -16.22 25.71 37.20
CA ALA A 23 -17.51 26.06 37.82
C ALA A 23 -17.63 27.52 38.30
N ASP A 24 -16.56 28.07 38.89
CA ASP A 24 -16.51 29.45 39.40
C ASP A 24 -15.36 30.30 38.79
N ASP A 25 -14.55 29.76 37.86
CA ASP A 25 -13.36 30.41 37.31
C ASP A 25 -13.34 30.43 35.76
N LEU A 26 -13.03 31.60 35.18
CA LEU A 26 -12.78 31.77 33.75
C LEU A 26 -11.30 32.03 33.48
N LYS A 27 -10.67 31.22 32.63
CA LYS A 27 -9.30 31.45 32.14
C LYS A 27 -9.32 31.71 30.63
N SER A 28 -8.86 32.89 30.23
CA SER A 28 -8.64 33.27 28.82
C SER A 28 -7.16 33.55 28.58
N TRP A 29 -6.65 33.18 27.40
CA TRP A 29 -5.27 33.47 27.00
C TRP A 29 -5.19 33.79 25.51
N GLY A 30 -4.22 34.62 25.13
CA GLY A 30 -4.04 35.08 23.76
C GLY A 30 -2.79 35.93 23.59
N SER A 31 -2.30 36.05 22.36
CA SER A 31 -1.08 36.81 22.03
C SER A 31 -1.32 38.31 21.84
N ASN A 32 -2.58 38.77 21.91
CA ASN A 32 -2.97 40.16 21.72
C ASN A 32 -3.80 40.65 22.91
N ALA A 33 -3.25 41.61 23.67
CA ALA A 33 -3.88 42.17 24.86
C ALA A 33 -5.23 42.87 24.56
N SER A 34 -5.34 43.55 23.40
CA SER A 34 -6.57 44.23 23.02
C SER A 34 -7.70 43.25 22.70
N ALA A 35 -7.37 42.09 22.11
CA ALA A 35 -8.34 41.03 21.85
C ALA A 35 -8.83 40.38 23.15
N LEU A 36 -7.91 40.11 24.10
CA LEU A 36 -8.28 39.59 25.41
C LEU A 36 -9.16 40.58 26.20
N GLN A 37 -8.89 41.89 26.10
CA GLN A 37 -9.72 42.90 26.76
C GLN A 37 -11.13 42.97 26.14
N MET A 38 -11.23 42.84 24.82
CA MET A 38 -12.52 42.76 24.12
C MET A 38 -13.36 41.54 24.50
N ASP A 39 -12.74 40.46 24.98
CA ASP A 39 -13.42 39.26 25.47
C ASP A 39 -13.81 39.38 26.96
N VAL A 40 -13.03 40.12 27.76
CA VAL A 40 -13.32 40.35 29.18
C VAL A 40 -14.56 41.22 29.37
N ASP A 41 -14.81 42.19 28.48
CA ASP A 41 -15.94 43.12 28.61
C ASP A 41 -17.30 42.42 28.44
N PRO A 42 -17.53 41.55 27.43
CA PRO A 42 -18.71 40.69 27.35
C PRO A 42 -18.84 39.70 28.49
N ALA A 43 -17.74 39.12 28.98
CA ALA A 43 -17.80 38.21 30.14
C ALA A 43 -18.22 38.93 31.43
N LYS A 44 -17.77 40.17 31.60
CA LYS A 44 -18.23 41.05 32.67
C LYS A 44 -19.71 41.40 32.52
N GLN A 45 -20.16 41.71 31.31
CA GLN A 45 -21.58 42.01 31.06
C GLN A 45 -22.47 40.80 31.32
N TRP A 46 -22.07 39.60 30.88
CA TRP A 46 -22.76 38.35 31.18
C TRP A 46 -22.86 38.12 32.70
N SER A 47 -21.77 38.32 33.45
CA SER A 47 -21.79 38.27 34.91
C SER A 47 -22.74 39.32 35.52
N LEU A 48 -22.85 40.53 34.98
CA LEU A 48 -23.83 41.48 35.48
C LEU A 48 -25.28 41.04 35.21
N ASP A 49 -25.55 40.50 34.03
CA ASP A 49 -26.89 40.08 33.60
C ASP A 49 -27.44 38.91 34.44
N TRP A 50 -26.56 38.00 34.86
CA TRP A 50 -26.93 36.84 35.70
C TRP A 50 -26.86 37.14 37.22
N ASN A 51 -26.43 38.35 37.59
CA ASN A 51 -26.14 38.80 38.95
C ASN A 51 -25.13 37.94 39.78
N PRO A 52 -24.11 37.22 39.22
CA PRO A 52 -23.04 36.63 40.02
C PRO A 52 -21.87 37.63 40.07
N PRO A 53 -21.52 38.20 41.23
CA PRO A 53 -20.43 39.18 41.31
C PRO A 53 -19.08 38.53 40.98
N LEU A 54 -18.33 39.12 40.04
CA LEU A 54 -16.93 38.72 39.81
C LEU A 54 -16.13 39.01 41.08
N ASN A 55 -15.36 38.02 41.54
CA ASN A 55 -14.43 38.22 42.63
C ASN A 55 -13.16 38.89 42.11
N ASP A 56 -13.21 40.23 42.03
CA ASP A 56 -12.09 41.05 41.53
C ASP A 56 -10.79 40.85 42.34
N GLU A 57 -10.88 40.43 43.61
CA GLU A 57 -9.70 40.14 44.45
C GLU A 57 -8.92 38.90 43.98
N LYS A 58 -9.56 37.99 43.24
CA LYS A 58 -8.91 36.80 42.65
C LYS A 58 -8.45 37.00 41.22
N ARG A 59 -8.63 38.18 40.63
CA ARG A 59 -8.24 38.44 39.24
C ARG A 59 -6.72 38.52 39.12
N ILE A 60 -6.11 37.46 38.60
CA ILE A 60 -4.67 37.40 38.33
C ILE A 60 -4.44 37.65 36.84
N HIS A 61 -3.74 38.73 36.50
CA HIS A 61 -3.30 39.02 35.13
C HIS A 61 -1.86 38.52 34.93
N ILE A 62 -1.61 37.77 33.85
CA ILE A 62 -0.30 37.19 33.53
C ILE A 62 0.07 37.59 32.10
N SER A 63 1.05 38.47 31.94
CA SER A 63 1.63 38.82 30.63
C SER A 63 2.95 38.07 30.41
N PHE A 64 3.13 37.49 29.23
CA PHE A 64 4.41 36.93 28.79
C PHE A 64 5.01 37.84 27.72
N GLY A 65 5.92 38.72 28.13
CA GLY A 65 6.61 39.64 27.23
C GLY A 65 6.89 40.97 27.93
N GLY A 66 8.16 41.29 28.13
CA GLY A 66 8.57 42.54 28.76
C GLY A 66 8.53 43.69 27.77
N ASP A 67 7.56 44.58 27.95
CA ASP A 67 7.73 46.03 27.83
C ASP A 67 6.38 46.72 28.08
N SER A 68 6.15 47.28 29.26
CA SER A 68 6.27 48.73 29.47
C SER A 68 5.66 49.17 30.81
N ALA A 69 6.48 49.88 31.58
CA ALA A 69 6.17 50.87 32.62
C ALA A 69 5.16 50.57 33.75
N ASN A 70 4.43 49.45 33.77
CA ASN A 70 3.54 49.03 34.87
C ASN A 70 3.49 47.49 35.01
N ASP A 71 4.62 46.81 34.81
CA ASP A 71 4.68 45.36 34.90
C ASP A 71 5.01 44.89 36.32
N PHE A 72 4.02 44.30 37.00
CA PHE A 72 4.29 43.35 38.08
C PHE A 72 4.84 42.07 37.46
N VAL A 73 6.16 41.95 37.48
CA VAL A 73 6.89 40.73 37.10
C VAL A 73 6.46 39.59 38.03
N MET A 74 5.89 38.51 37.50
CA MET A 74 5.96 37.24 38.21
C MET A 74 7.44 36.85 38.27
N HIS A 75 8.04 36.94 39.45
CA HIS A 75 9.23 36.16 39.74
C HIS A 75 8.86 34.70 39.49
N ALA A 76 9.45 34.11 38.45
CA ALA A 76 9.33 32.69 38.15
C ALA A 76 10.08 31.88 39.22
N ASP A 77 9.61 31.94 40.46
CA ASP A 77 10.14 31.20 41.61
C ASP A 77 9.42 29.85 41.79
N PHE A 78 8.43 29.54 40.94
CA PHE A 78 7.74 28.23 40.94
C PHE A 78 8.44 27.16 40.07
N LEU A 79 9.33 27.56 39.17
CA LEU A 79 10.14 26.62 38.39
C LEU A 79 11.57 26.71 38.90
N SER A 80 12.10 25.62 39.46
CA SER A 80 13.50 25.59 39.86
C SER A 80 14.39 25.87 38.65
N ASP A 81 15.58 26.40 38.88
CA ASP A 81 16.53 26.66 37.81
C ASP A 81 16.91 25.36 37.07
N GLU A 82 16.80 24.20 37.73
CA GLU A 82 16.90 22.88 37.11
C GLU A 82 15.78 22.65 36.09
N THR A 83 14.51 22.87 36.44
CA THR A 83 13.39 22.69 35.49
C THR A 83 13.50 23.65 34.30
N LYS A 84 13.95 24.90 34.53
CA LYS A 84 14.21 25.86 33.45
C LYS A 84 15.35 25.39 32.54
N ALA A 85 16.40 24.80 33.10
CA ALA A 85 17.51 24.24 32.34
C ALA A 85 17.06 23.02 31.51
N GLU A 86 16.26 22.12 32.09
CA GLU A 86 15.68 20.96 31.41
C GLU A 86 14.79 21.37 30.24
N ILE A 87 13.90 22.36 30.43
CA ILE A 87 13.04 22.86 29.35
C ILE A 87 13.87 23.49 28.22
N ARG A 88 14.93 24.25 28.55
CA ARG A 88 15.83 24.82 27.54
C ARG A 88 16.59 23.75 26.79
N GLN A 89 17.07 22.72 27.49
CA GLN A 89 17.74 21.57 26.88
C GLN A 89 16.79 20.81 25.96
N PHE A 90 15.58 20.51 26.41
CA PHE A 90 14.55 19.84 25.60
C PHE A 90 14.15 20.68 24.37
N SER A 91 13.98 21.99 24.53
CA SER A 91 13.70 22.90 23.41
C SER A 91 14.85 22.94 22.40
N SER A 92 16.10 22.93 22.87
CA SER A 92 17.28 22.86 22.00
C SER A 92 17.35 21.53 21.25
N GLU A 93 17.10 20.43 21.93
CA GLU A 93 17.05 19.08 21.33
C GLU A 93 15.96 19.00 20.27
N LEU A 94 14.73 19.47 20.56
CA LEU A 94 13.64 19.53 19.60
C LEU A 94 13.99 20.39 18.38
N LYS A 95 14.60 21.56 18.56
CA LYS A 95 15.04 22.41 17.45
C LYS A 95 16.09 21.73 16.59
N SER A 96 17.05 21.02 17.21
CA SER A 96 18.06 20.25 16.49
C SER A 96 17.42 19.14 15.65
N ARG A 97 16.55 18.32 16.26
CA ARG A 97 15.82 17.24 15.57
C ARG A 97 14.96 17.76 14.43
N LEU A 98 14.24 18.86 14.64
CA LEU A 98 13.44 19.49 13.59
C LEU A 98 14.32 19.97 12.43
N SER A 99 15.46 20.59 12.73
CA SER A 99 16.42 21.04 11.70
C SER A 99 16.97 19.86 10.89
N GLU A 100 17.31 18.75 11.57
CA GLU A 100 17.72 17.50 10.92
C GLU A 100 16.62 16.93 10.01
N HIS A 101 15.37 16.87 10.48
CA HIS A 101 14.23 16.43 9.68
C HIS A 101 13.97 17.32 8.46
N VAL A 102 14.03 18.64 8.62
CA VAL A 102 13.87 19.59 7.50
C VAL A 102 14.99 19.41 6.48
N LYS A 103 16.22 19.20 6.93
CA LYS A 103 17.36 18.91 6.04
C LYS A 103 17.16 17.60 5.29
N ALA A 104 16.81 16.53 6.00
CA ALA A 104 16.54 15.23 5.40
C ALA A 104 15.40 15.31 4.36
N HIS A 105 14.32 16.03 4.67
CA HIS A 105 13.22 16.28 3.73
C HIS A 105 13.71 17.00 2.47
N ARG A 106 14.57 18.02 2.60
CA ARG A 106 15.13 18.75 1.46
C ARG A 106 15.95 17.84 0.53
N ASP A 107 16.77 16.98 1.13
CA ASP A 107 17.60 16.04 0.39
C ASP A 107 16.73 15.02 -0.38
N VAL A 108 15.69 14.48 0.27
CA VAL A 108 14.70 13.61 -0.39
C VAL A 108 13.96 14.33 -1.52
N HIS A 109 13.45 15.54 -1.27
CA HIS A 109 12.74 16.32 -2.28
C HIS A 109 13.61 16.62 -3.51
N GLN A 110 14.91 16.90 -3.32
CA GLN A 110 15.81 17.12 -4.44
C GLN A 110 15.99 15.86 -5.30
N VAL A 111 16.10 14.68 -4.67
CA VAL A 111 16.18 13.40 -5.38
C VAL A 111 14.86 13.09 -6.09
N MET A 112 13.71 13.28 -5.42
CA MET A 112 12.39 13.10 -6.03
C MET A 112 12.16 14.03 -7.22
N SER A 113 12.56 15.30 -7.12
CA SER A 113 12.42 16.25 -8.23
C SER A 113 13.28 15.85 -9.44
N LYS A 114 14.51 15.38 -9.22
CA LYS A 114 15.35 14.84 -10.30
C LYS A 114 14.75 13.58 -10.92
N PHE A 115 14.15 12.73 -10.10
CA PHE A 115 13.48 11.51 -10.53
C PHE A 115 12.22 11.82 -11.36
N GLY A 116 11.39 12.78 -10.94
CA GLY A 116 10.24 13.27 -11.71
C GLY A 116 10.65 13.74 -13.10
N LYS A 117 11.65 14.64 -13.19
CA LYS A 117 12.19 15.08 -14.50
C LYS A 117 12.72 13.95 -15.37
N PHE A 118 13.21 12.87 -14.76
CA PHE A 118 13.66 11.70 -15.50
C PHE A 118 12.47 10.92 -16.06
N ILE A 119 11.39 10.78 -15.31
CA ILE A 119 10.14 10.17 -15.79
C ILE A 119 9.58 10.99 -16.95
N ASP A 120 9.38 12.30 -16.76
CA ASP A 120 8.80 13.20 -17.77
C ASP A 120 9.57 13.19 -19.10
N LYS A 121 10.88 12.90 -19.05
CA LYS A 121 11.74 12.84 -20.24
C LYS A 121 11.62 11.51 -21.00
N ASN A 122 11.31 10.41 -20.31
CA ASN A 122 11.43 9.05 -20.86
C ASN A 122 10.07 8.35 -21.02
N PHE A 123 9.00 8.87 -20.45
CA PHE A 123 7.67 8.27 -20.45
C PHE A 123 6.64 9.27 -20.96
N ASN A 124 5.62 8.75 -21.63
CA ASN A 124 4.45 9.50 -22.05
C ASN A 124 3.30 9.21 -21.09
N ASP A 125 2.45 10.21 -20.85
CA ASP A 125 1.23 10.05 -20.06
C ASP A 125 0.18 9.28 -20.88
N ASP A 126 0.11 7.97 -20.68
CA ASP A 126 -0.92 7.10 -21.27
C ASP A 126 -1.82 6.51 -20.17
N PHE A 127 -3.11 6.85 -20.23
CA PHE A 127 -4.12 6.41 -19.28
C PHE A 127 -5.11 5.40 -19.89
N SER A 128 -4.88 4.95 -21.12
CA SER A 128 -5.77 4.00 -21.82
C SER A 128 -6.02 2.71 -21.02
N GLY A 129 -5.00 2.25 -20.28
CA GLY A 129 -5.09 1.10 -19.39
C GLY A 129 -6.05 1.29 -18.19
N LEU A 130 -6.23 2.51 -17.68
CA LEU A 130 -7.17 2.79 -16.59
C LEU A 130 -8.60 2.59 -17.04
N THR A 131 -8.93 3.09 -18.23
CA THR A 131 -10.26 2.92 -18.83
C THR A 131 -10.57 1.43 -19.04
N ALA A 132 -9.60 0.65 -19.53
CA ALA A 132 -9.77 -0.81 -19.66
C ALA A 132 -9.94 -1.52 -18.30
N TYR A 133 -9.18 -1.12 -17.28
CA TYR A 133 -9.28 -1.68 -15.92
C TYR A 133 -10.69 -1.52 -15.34
N PHE A 134 -11.33 -0.35 -15.54
CA PHE A 134 -12.70 -0.12 -15.08
C PHE A 134 -13.77 -0.70 -16.04
N ILE A 135 -13.56 -0.69 -17.37
CA ILE A 135 -14.54 -1.21 -18.35
C ILE A 135 -14.60 -2.74 -18.37
N ASP A 136 -13.45 -3.45 -18.38
CA ASP A 136 -13.43 -4.92 -18.38
C ASP A 136 -14.11 -5.49 -17.12
N ARG A 137 -14.04 -4.75 -15.99
CA ARG A 137 -14.82 -5.03 -14.77
C ARG A 137 -16.34 -5.01 -15.04
N THR A 138 -16.85 -4.02 -15.77
CA THR A 138 -18.30 -3.94 -16.09
C THR A 138 -18.77 -5.08 -17.00
N HIS A 139 -17.94 -5.52 -17.96
CA HIS A 139 -18.30 -6.59 -18.89
C HIS A 139 -18.29 -7.97 -18.24
N LYS A 140 -17.31 -8.28 -17.37
CA LYS A 140 -17.30 -9.53 -16.58
C LYS A 140 -18.53 -9.65 -15.67
N LEU A 141 -19.02 -8.53 -15.12
CA LEU A 141 -20.26 -8.47 -14.34
C LEU A 141 -21.51 -8.76 -15.20
N ARG A 142 -21.61 -8.17 -16.40
CA ARG A 142 -22.75 -8.41 -17.32
C ARG A 142 -22.78 -9.82 -17.90
N SER A 143 -21.63 -10.42 -18.19
CA SER A 143 -21.55 -11.77 -18.77
C SER A 143 -22.01 -12.87 -17.79
N LYS A 144 -21.71 -12.75 -16.49
CA LYS A 144 -22.23 -13.67 -15.45
C LYS A 144 -23.76 -13.66 -15.35
N HIS A 145 -24.42 -12.53 -15.62
CA HIS A 145 -25.88 -12.39 -15.49
C HIS A 145 -26.69 -12.99 -16.65
N ASN A 146 -26.11 -13.13 -17.85
CA ASN A 146 -26.84 -13.65 -19.03
C ASN A 146 -26.94 -15.19 -19.09
N GLY A 147 -26.37 -15.90 -18.10
CA GLY A 147 -26.39 -17.38 -18.06
C GLY A 147 -27.47 -18.01 -17.17
N CYS A 148 -28.24 -17.24 -16.39
CA CYS A 148 -29.15 -17.82 -15.39
C CYS A 148 -30.52 -17.13 -15.37
N SER A 149 -31.41 -17.56 -16.25
CA SER A 149 -32.84 -17.26 -16.21
C SER A 149 -33.54 -18.19 -15.22
N GLY A 150 -33.55 -17.83 -13.93
CA GLY A 150 -34.40 -18.50 -12.94
C GLY A 150 -33.98 -18.30 -11.48
N LEU A 151 -34.81 -17.55 -10.75
CA LEU A 151 -34.98 -17.52 -9.29
C LEU A 151 -34.01 -16.69 -8.40
N SER A 152 -34.69 -15.90 -7.55
CA SER A 152 -34.27 -15.15 -6.35
C SER A 152 -33.59 -13.78 -6.53
N LYS A 153 -34.31 -12.75 -6.05
CA LYS A 153 -33.81 -11.38 -5.80
C LYS A 153 -32.89 -11.42 -4.58
N GLY A 154 -31.59 -11.57 -4.80
CA GLY A 154 -30.54 -11.20 -3.87
C GLY A 154 -29.57 -10.29 -4.62
N SER A 155 -29.25 -9.11 -4.08
CA SER A 155 -28.29 -8.17 -4.66
C SER A 155 -26.93 -8.86 -4.80
N SER A 156 -26.53 -9.20 -6.02
CA SER A 156 -25.18 -9.70 -6.30
C SER A 156 -24.17 -8.56 -6.12
N PRO A 157 -22.96 -8.83 -5.59
CA PRO A 157 -22.00 -7.79 -5.26
C PRO A 157 -21.54 -7.08 -6.54
N THR A 158 -21.99 -5.85 -6.75
CA THR A 158 -21.43 -4.95 -7.75
C THR A 158 -20.07 -4.48 -7.25
N SER A 159 -19.07 -4.40 -8.13
CA SER A 159 -17.78 -3.80 -7.76
C SER A 159 -18.02 -2.40 -7.20
N PRO A 160 -17.43 -2.05 -6.03
CA PRO A 160 -17.57 -0.74 -5.40
C PRO A 160 -17.34 0.44 -6.33
N PHE A 161 -16.45 0.25 -7.32
CA PHE A 161 -16.04 1.26 -8.27
C PHE A 161 -16.57 0.93 -9.67
N SER A 162 -17.83 0.54 -9.83
CA SER A 162 -18.44 0.26 -11.14
C SER A 162 -19.84 0.87 -11.20
N ASN A 163 -19.90 2.16 -11.54
CA ASN A 163 -21.17 2.84 -11.83
C ASN A 163 -21.35 2.96 -13.35
N ASP A 164 -22.60 2.87 -13.84
CA ASP A 164 -22.95 2.98 -15.27
C ASP A 164 -22.50 4.34 -15.91
N ASP A 165 -22.15 5.35 -15.09
CA ASP A 165 -21.64 6.66 -15.54
C ASP A 165 -20.11 6.69 -15.81
N GLN A 166 -19.39 5.57 -15.69
CA GLN A 166 -17.92 5.53 -15.85
C GLN A 166 -17.41 5.82 -17.26
N ALA A 167 -18.25 5.65 -18.29
CA ALA A 167 -17.88 5.96 -19.68
C ALA A 167 -17.63 7.46 -19.92
N GLY A 168 -17.98 8.34 -18.96
CA GLY A 168 -17.78 9.78 -19.04
C GLY A 168 -16.66 10.34 -18.13
N ARG A 169 -15.99 9.51 -17.32
CA ARG A 169 -14.95 9.99 -16.39
C ARG A 169 -13.65 10.31 -17.12
N SER A 170 -12.98 11.39 -16.71
CA SER A 170 -11.66 11.75 -17.23
C SER A 170 -10.59 10.76 -16.74
N ALA A 171 -9.46 10.70 -17.45
CA ALA A 171 -8.32 9.88 -17.04
C ALA A 171 -7.81 10.23 -15.63
N GLU A 172 -7.85 11.50 -15.28
CA GLU A 172 -7.44 12.02 -13.97
C GLU A 172 -8.40 11.55 -12.85
N GLU A 173 -9.71 11.57 -13.10
CA GLU A 173 -10.71 11.05 -12.16
C GLU A 173 -10.54 9.54 -11.91
N LEU A 174 -10.23 8.77 -12.96
CA LEU A 174 -9.96 7.35 -12.85
C LEU A 174 -8.67 7.08 -12.04
N LEU A 175 -7.63 7.90 -12.24
CA LEU A 175 -6.41 7.79 -11.45
C LEU A 175 -6.67 8.10 -9.97
N ASN A 176 -7.42 9.16 -9.67
CA ASN A 176 -7.80 9.53 -8.32
C ASN A 176 -8.58 8.40 -7.62
N LEU A 177 -9.48 7.72 -8.34
CA LEU A 177 -10.17 6.54 -7.83
C LEU A 177 -9.22 5.37 -7.53
N VAL A 178 -8.20 5.14 -8.36
CA VAL A 178 -7.19 4.09 -8.10
C VAL A 178 -6.37 4.42 -6.85
N VAL A 179 -6.04 5.70 -6.64
CA VAL A 179 -5.36 6.15 -5.41
C VAL A 179 -6.24 5.94 -4.19
N ILE A 180 -7.53 6.29 -4.27
CA ILE A 180 -8.49 6.04 -3.18
C ILE A 180 -8.66 4.53 -2.92
N GLU A 181 -8.81 3.71 -3.98
CA GLU A 181 -8.89 2.24 -3.87
C GLU A 181 -7.66 1.69 -3.13
N HIS A 182 -6.46 2.18 -3.47
CA HIS A 182 -5.22 1.80 -2.79
C HIS A 182 -5.25 2.15 -1.30
N LEU A 183 -5.55 3.39 -0.95
CA LEU A 183 -5.55 3.85 0.45
C LEU A 183 -6.56 3.06 1.29
N LEU A 184 -7.75 2.79 0.73
CA LEU A 184 -8.78 2.00 1.39
C LEU A 184 -8.36 0.53 1.56
N ARG A 185 -7.67 -0.07 0.57
CA ARG A 185 -7.06 -1.41 0.73
C ARG A 185 -6.03 -1.44 1.86
N GLN A 186 -5.27 -0.37 2.04
CA GLN A 186 -4.28 -0.26 3.12
C GLN A 186 -4.88 0.11 4.49
N GLY A 187 -6.19 0.38 4.57
CA GLY A 187 -6.86 0.81 5.81
C GLY A 187 -6.57 2.26 6.20
N MET A 188 -6.11 3.09 5.27
CA MET A 188 -5.84 4.52 5.47
C MET A 188 -7.12 5.36 5.31
N ASP A 189 -8.13 5.05 6.12
CA ASP A 189 -9.50 5.54 5.96
C ASP A 189 -9.62 7.07 6.07
N SER A 190 -8.88 7.70 6.99
CA SER A 190 -8.92 9.15 7.18
C SER A 190 -8.43 9.87 5.93
N LEU A 191 -7.24 9.52 5.44
CA LEU A 191 -6.64 10.11 4.25
C LEU A 191 -7.48 9.84 3.00
N ALA A 192 -8.04 8.63 2.87
CA ALA A 192 -8.95 8.30 1.77
C ALA A 192 -10.21 9.19 1.82
N THR A 193 -10.79 9.40 3.00
CA THR A 193 -11.98 10.25 3.18
C THR A 193 -11.69 11.71 2.83
N ASP A 194 -10.55 12.24 3.26
CA ASP A 194 -10.12 13.60 2.94
C ASP A 194 -9.96 13.78 1.41
N LEU A 195 -9.28 12.84 0.73
CA LEU A 195 -9.13 12.87 -0.73
C LEU A 195 -10.44 12.68 -1.48
N MET A 196 -11.36 11.87 -0.97
CA MET A 196 -12.69 11.72 -1.55
C MET A 196 -13.46 13.05 -1.52
N GLN A 197 -13.37 13.79 -0.40
CA GLN A 197 -13.99 15.10 -0.29
C GLN A 197 -13.37 16.09 -1.29
N ASP A 198 -12.05 16.11 -1.40
CA ASP A 198 -11.31 17.01 -2.30
C ASP A 198 -11.59 16.72 -3.79
N PHE A 199 -11.72 15.45 -4.15
CA PHE A 199 -12.01 15.02 -5.53
C PHE A 199 -13.51 14.94 -5.87
N GLY A 200 -14.39 15.18 -4.89
CA GLY A 200 -15.84 15.17 -5.09
C GLY A 200 -16.46 13.77 -5.21
N PHE A 201 -15.83 12.74 -4.63
CA PHE A 201 -16.39 11.39 -4.54
C PHE A 201 -17.18 11.17 -3.25
N THR A 202 -18.27 10.41 -3.35
CA THR A 202 -19.12 10.07 -2.21
C THR A 202 -18.76 8.70 -1.61
N SER A 203 -19.09 8.50 -0.33
CA SER A 203 -18.85 7.23 0.38
C SER A 203 -19.49 6.00 -0.28
N ASN A 204 -20.63 6.19 -0.95
CA ASN A 204 -21.33 5.13 -1.65
C ASN A 204 -20.62 4.72 -2.95
N GLU A 205 -20.04 5.69 -3.68
CA GLU A 205 -19.32 5.44 -4.94
C GLU A 205 -18.03 4.64 -4.78
N VAL A 206 -17.51 4.52 -3.56
CA VAL A 206 -16.31 3.73 -3.26
C VAL A 206 -16.60 2.59 -2.28
N SER A 207 -17.87 2.39 -1.91
CA SER A 207 -18.32 1.45 -0.87
C SER A 207 -17.46 1.50 0.41
N LEU A 208 -17.29 2.71 0.95
CA LEU A 208 -16.38 2.98 2.08
C LEU A 208 -16.61 2.03 3.28
N ASP A 209 -17.86 1.68 3.56
CA ASP A 209 -18.21 0.79 4.68
C ASP A 209 -17.62 -0.62 4.54
N LYS A 210 -17.51 -1.13 3.31
CA LYS A 210 -16.88 -2.43 3.03
C LYS A 210 -15.37 -2.41 3.27
N PHE A 211 -14.72 -1.29 2.93
CA PHE A 211 -13.30 -1.13 3.21
C PHE A 211 -13.00 -0.92 4.70
N ARG A 212 -13.90 -0.26 5.43
CA ARG A 212 -13.82 -0.19 6.90
C ARG A 212 -13.96 -1.56 7.56
N GLU A 213 -14.88 -2.39 7.07
CA GLU A 213 -15.02 -3.78 7.52
C GLU A 213 -13.74 -4.58 7.26
N LEU A 214 -13.16 -4.47 6.05
CA LEU A 214 -11.88 -5.06 5.70
C LEU A 214 -10.72 -4.57 6.59
N SER A 215 -10.61 -3.26 6.80
CA SER A 215 -9.57 -2.65 7.65
C SER A 215 -9.65 -3.19 9.08
N ASN A 216 -10.86 -3.28 9.64
CA ASN A 216 -11.08 -3.88 10.95
C ASN A 216 -10.66 -5.36 10.98
N LEU A 217 -11.08 -6.15 9.99
CA LEU A 217 -10.71 -7.57 9.86
C LEU A 217 -9.19 -7.79 9.78
N VAL A 218 -8.49 -7.00 8.97
CA VAL A 218 -7.04 -7.04 8.83
C VAL A 218 -6.36 -6.66 10.14
N SER A 219 -6.84 -5.60 10.79
CA SER A 219 -6.30 -5.14 12.07
C SER A 219 -6.44 -6.19 13.17
N THR A 220 -7.60 -6.86 13.32
CA THR A 220 -7.76 -7.92 14.33
C THR A 220 -6.77 -9.06 14.10
N ILE A 221 -6.58 -9.49 12.84
CA ILE A 221 -5.60 -10.52 12.49
C ILE A 221 -4.18 -10.09 12.87
N GLN A 222 -3.79 -8.85 12.55
CA GLN A 222 -2.46 -8.33 12.89
C GLN A 222 -2.20 -8.30 14.41
N HIS A 223 -3.24 -8.07 15.21
CA HIS A 223 -3.17 -8.10 16.68
C HIS A 223 -3.31 -9.52 17.26
N GLY A 224 -3.50 -10.55 16.42
CA GLY A 224 -3.64 -11.94 16.84
C GLY A 224 -5.06 -12.36 17.26
N ASP A 225 -6.05 -11.49 17.11
CA ASP A 225 -7.46 -11.83 17.29
C ASP A 225 -8.03 -12.40 15.98
N LEU A 226 -8.30 -13.70 15.99
CA LEU A 226 -8.70 -14.47 14.81
C LEU A 226 -10.21 -14.70 14.72
N ASP A 227 -11.01 -14.26 15.70
CA ASP A 227 -12.43 -14.62 15.78
C ASP A 227 -13.25 -13.98 14.67
N LEU A 228 -12.99 -12.69 14.39
CA LEU A 228 -13.62 -12.00 13.27
C LEU A 228 -13.27 -12.64 11.92
N ALA A 229 -12.02 -13.08 11.75
CA ALA A 229 -11.54 -13.74 10.55
C ALA A 229 -12.17 -15.11 10.32
N LYS A 230 -12.30 -15.91 11.38
CA LYS A 230 -13.02 -17.20 11.32
C LYS A 230 -14.49 -17.01 10.98
N LYS A 231 -15.14 -16.01 11.59
CA LYS A 231 -16.54 -15.70 11.31
C LYS A 231 -16.72 -15.32 9.85
N TRP A 232 -15.95 -14.35 9.36
CA TRP A 232 -16.00 -13.92 7.96
C TRP A 232 -15.74 -15.10 7.00
N LEU A 233 -14.73 -15.92 7.27
CA LEU A 233 -14.43 -17.10 6.46
C LEU A 233 -15.59 -18.10 6.41
N SER A 234 -16.28 -18.32 7.53
CA SER A 234 -17.44 -19.23 7.58
C SER A 234 -18.62 -18.74 6.74
N GLU A 235 -18.81 -17.41 6.67
CA GLU A 235 -19.90 -16.76 5.93
C GLU A 235 -19.62 -16.72 4.41
N HIS A 236 -18.35 -16.64 4.00
CA HIS A 236 -17.94 -16.46 2.59
C HIS A 236 -17.30 -17.70 1.97
N LYS A 237 -17.28 -18.84 2.69
CA LYS A 237 -16.60 -20.08 2.27
C LYS A 237 -17.03 -20.59 0.89
N GLU A 238 -18.33 -20.58 0.59
CA GLU A 238 -18.86 -21.08 -0.69
C GLU A 238 -18.42 -20.22 -1.88
N GLN A 239 -18.33 -18.91 -1.68
CA GLN A 239 -17.96 -17.94 -2.71
C GLN A 239 -16.46 -17.96 -3.02
N LEU A 240 -15.63 -18.25 -2.01
CA LEU A 240 -14.17 -18.29 -2.12
C LEU A 240 -13.62 -19.55 -2.78
N GLY A 241 -14.39 -20.65 -2.80
CA GLY A 241 -13.98 -21.91 -3.42
C GLY A 241 -12.64 -22.44 -2.87
N SER A 242 -11.66 -22.66 -3.74
CA SER A 242 -10.34 -23.18 -3.35
C SER A 242 -9.55 -22.27 -2.40
N LYS A 243 -9.82 -20.96 -2.42
CA LYS A 243 -9.14 -19.99 -1.53
C LYS A 243 -9.57 -20.12 -0.08
N ALA A 244 -10.77 -20.63 0.17
CA ALA A 244 -11.24 -20.87 1.53
C ALA A 244 -10.29 -21.84 2.26
N ALA A 245 -9.85 -22.92 1.59
CA ALA A 245 -8.92 -23.88 2.18
C ALA A 245 -7.55 -23.24 2.52
N GLN A 246 -7.08 -22.30 1.70
CA GLN A 246 -5.85 -21.55 1.97
C GLN A 246 -5.98 -20.66 3.21
N LEU A 247 -7.13 -19.98 3.36
CA LEU A 247 -7.42 -19.17 4.54
C LEU A 247 -7.57 -20.03 5.79
N GLU A 248 -8.28 -21.17 5.71
CA GLU A 248 -8.42 -22.13 6.81
C GLU A 248 -7.05 -22.63 7.29
N TYR A 249 -6.16 -22.98 6.37
CA TYR A 249 -4.79 -23.37 6.70
C TYR A 249 -4.02 -22.24 7.38
N SER A 250 -4.11 -21.01 6.83
CA SER A 250 -3.40 -19.85 7.40
C SER A 250 -3.86 -19.53 8.83
N LEU A 251 -5.16 -19.63 9.12
CA LEU A 251 -5.70 -19.44 10.46
C LEU A 251 -5.25 -20.56 11.41
N ALA A 252 -5.34 -21.82 11.00
CA ALA A 252 -4.87 -22.95 11.81
C ALA A 252 -3.36 -22.85 12.11
N LYS A 253 -2.57 -22.33 11.16
CA LYS A 253 -1.14 -22.04 11.35
C LYS A 253 -0.94 -20.99 12.44
N LEU A 254 -1.67 -19.87 12.38
CA LEU A 254 -1.59 -18.83 13.41
C LEU A 254 -2.00 -19.33 14.79
N GLU A 255 -3.06 -20.13 14.89
CA GLU A 255 -3.48 -20.74 16.16
C GLU A 255 -2.41 -21.66 16.74
N PHE A 256 -1.79 -22.48 15.90
CA PHE A 256 -0.68 -23.33 16.30
C PHE A 256 0.51 -22.51 16.81
N LEU A 257 0.92 -21.47 16.08
CA LEU A 257 2.03 -20.61 16.48
C LEU A 257 1.72 -19.81 17.77
N ALA A 258 0.49 -19.34 17.93
CA ALA A 258 0.03 -18.72 19.16
C ALA A 258 0.04 -19.71 20.34
N ALA A 259 -0.39 -20.96 20.13
CA ALA A 259 -0.32 -22.00 21.15
C ALA A 259 1.14 -22.34 21.53
N MET A 260 2.04 -22.43 20.55
CA MET A 260 3.48 -22.62 20.78
C MET A 260 4.07 -21.51 21.67
N LYS A 261 3.65 -20.25 21.45
CA LYS A 261 4.16 -19.09 22.18
C LYS A 261 3.54 -18.91 23.57
N TYR A 262 2.21 -18.95 23.67
CA TYR A 262 1.49 -18.58 24.90
C TYR A 262 1.09 -19.77 25.76
N GLN A 263 1.04 -20.99 25.19
CA GLN A 263 0.57 -22.19 25.88
C GLN A 263 1.64 -23.28 25.95
N ALA A 264 2.92 -22.89 25.97
CA ALA A 264 4.04 -23.83 25.99
C ALA A 264 3.99 -24.86 27.14
N TYR A 265 3.38 -24.49 28.28
CA TYR A 265 3.20 -25.36 29.45
C TYR A 265 1.95 -26.27 29.36
N ASN A 266 1.15 -26.16 28.30
CA ASN A 266 -0.03 -26.99 28.04
C ASN A 266 0.15 -27.76 26.71
N PRO A 267 0.91 -28.87 26.71
CA PRO A 267 1.19 -29.62 25.48
C PRO A 267 -0.08 -30.20 24.85
N ALA A 268 -1.14 -30.46 25.61
CA ALA A 268 -2.40 -30.95 25.07
C ALA A 268 -3.07 -29.92 24.14
N ALA A 269 -3.01 -28.63 24.48
CA ALA A 269 -3.56 -27.57 23.65
C ALA A 269 -2.72 -27.34 22.38
N VAL A 270 -1.40 -27.37 22.49
CA VAL A 270 -0.49 -27.28 21.33
C VAL A 270 -0.72 -28.44 20.36
N LEU A 271 -0.84 -29.67 20.88
CA LEU A 271 -1.14 -30.85 20.07
C LEU A 271 -2.56 -30.80 19.47
N HIS A 272 -3.52 -30.16 20.14
CA HIS A 272 -4.84 -29.94 19.58
C HIS A 272 -4.77 -29.05 18.33
N CYS A 273 -4.06 -27.91 18.39
CA CYS A 273 -3.85 -27.04 17.23
C CYS A 273 -3.07 -27.75 16.12
N ALA A 274 -2.02 -28.52 16.46
CA ALA A 274 -1.26 -29.29 15.49
C ALA A 274 -2.13 -30.29 14.71
N ARG A 275 -3.11 -30.93 15.37
CA ARG A 275 -4.05 -31.85 14.70
C ARG A 275 -4.93 -31.16 13.67
N GLN A 276 -5.28 -29.89 13.86
CA GLN A 276 -6.08 -29.13 12.90
C GLN A 276 -5.34 -28.88 11.57
N LEU A 277 -4.00 -28.96 11.57
CA LEU A 277 -3.18 -28.80 10.38
C LEU A 277 -3.06 -30.08 9.53
N VAL A 278 -3.36 -31.26 10.11
CA VAL A 278 -3.18 -32.57 9.44
C VAL A 278 -3.94 -32.71 8.12
N PRO A 279 -5.21 -32.25 7.97
CA PRO A 279 -5.93 -32.31 6.70
C PRO A 279 -5.21 -31.58 5.55
N PHE A 280 -4.36 -30.61 5.86
CA PHE A 280 -3.64 -29.79 4.88
C PHE A 280 -2.24 -30.31 4.55
N SER A 281 -1.78 -31.36 5.22
CA SER A 281 -0.42 -31.92 5.07
C SER A 281 -0.08 -32.34 3.63
N GLN A 282 -1.05 -32.83 2.86
CA GLN A 282 -0.82 -33.19 1.45
C GLN A 282 -0.73 -31.97 0.52
N VAL A 283 -1.39 -30.87 0.89
CA VAL A 283 -1.43 -29.64 0.09
C VAL A 283 -0.19 -28.77 0.38
N TYR A 284 0.23 -28.71 1.64
CA TYR A 284 1.37 -27.92 2.11
C TYR A 284 2.40 -28.79 2.85
N PRO A 285 3.01 -29.80 2.21
CA PRO A 285 3.86 -30.77 2.91
C PRO A 285 5.09 -30.14 3.55
N ALA A 286 5.81 -29.27 2.82
CA ALA A 286 7.03 -28.63 3.33
C ALA A 286 6.74 -27.68 4.52
N ASP A 287 5.68 -26.87 4.43
CA ASP A 287 5.31 -25.94 5.51
C ASP A 287 4.76 -26.71 6.73
N PHE A 288 3.99 -27.79 6.49
CA PHE A 288 3.53 -28.68 7.55
C PHE A 288 4.69 -29.37 8.28
N GLU A 289 5.65 -29.94 7.56
CA GLU A 289 6.84 -30.56 8.15
C GLU A 289 7.67 -29.55 8.95
N HIS A 290 7.83 -28.33 8.43
CA HIS A 290 8.52 -27.23 9.12
C HIS A 290 7.80 -26.85 10.42
N LEU A 291 6.47 -26.67 10.39
CA LEU A 291 5.66 -26.40 11.58
C LEU A 291 5.75 -27.54 12.61
N MET A 292 5.65 -28.79 12.18
CA MET A 292 5.72 -29.94 13.09
C MET A 292 7.11 -30.12 13.68
N GLY A 293 8.18 -29.84 12.92
CA GLY A 293 9.56 -29.88 13.39
C GLY A 293 9.83 -28.87 14.52
N SER A 294 9.16 -27.71 14.48
CA SER A 294 9.28 -26.68 15.53
C SER A 294 8.87 -27.17 16.93
N LEU A 295 8.06 -28.25 17.04
CA LEU A 295 7.65 -28.85 18.32
C LEU A 295 8.82 -29.29 19.19
N VAL A 296 9.99 -29.61 18.60
CA VAL A 296 11.21 -29.94 19.34
C VAL A 296 11.68 -28.78 20.23
N PHE A 297 11.29 -27.54 19.87
CA PHE A 297 11.63 -26.31 20.57
C PHE A 297 10.48 -25.79 21.44
N LEU A 298 9.45 -26.60 21.73
CA LEU A 298 8.34 -26.20 22.59
C LEU A 298 8.85 -25.66 23.95
N GLY A 299 8.42 -24.44 24.30
CA GLY A 299 8.86 -23.75 25.51
C GLY A 299 10.25 -23.11 25.44
N ARG A 300 10.83 -22.98 24.23
CA ARG A 300 12.09 -22.27 23.98
C ARG A 300 11.88 -21.16 22.96
N ASN A 301 12.77 -20.16 22.97
CA ASN A 301 12.80 -19.13 21.93
C ASN A 301 13.28 -19.78 20.60
N LEU A 302 12.64 -19.41 19.49
CA LEU A 302 12.98 -19.86 18.15
C LEU A 302 14.10 -19.01 17.51
N GLU A 303 14.45 -17.87 18.10
CA GLU A 303 15.55 -17.02 17.65
C GLU A 303 16.87 -17.81 17.60
N GLY A 304 17.56 -17.73 16.46
CA GLY A 304 18.80 -18.47 16.20
C GLY A 304 18.62 -19.95 15.91
N THR A 305 17.39 -20.45 15.81
CA THR A 305 17.08 -21.83 15.39
C THR A 305 16.75 -21.91 13.90
N PRO A 306 16.73 -23.11 13.28
CA PRO A 306 16.22 -23.29 11.92
C PRO A 306 14.75 -22.86 11.72
N TYR A 307 14.02 -22.58 12.80
CA TYR A 307 12.60 -22.23 12.82
C TYR A 307 12.37 -20.75 13.20
N ALA A 308 13.40 -19.90 13.13
CA ALA A 308 13.31 -18.49 13.52
C ALA A 308 12.27 -17.70 12.69
N ASP A 309 11.97 -18.16 11.48
CA ASP A 309 10.93 -17.62 10.61
C ASP A 309 9.50 -17.85 11.12
N LEU A 310 9.30 -18.82 12.02
CA LEU A 310 8.00 -19.14 12.63
C LEU A 310 7.71 -18.31 13.89
N ASP A 311 8.60 -17.41 14.30
CA ASP A 311 8.37 -16.63 15.51
C ASP A 311 7.10 -15.78 15.40
N TYR A 312 6.18 -15.99 16.35
CA TYR A 312 4.88 -15.32 16.40
C TYR A 312 5.05 -13.91 16.97
N CYS A 313 5.52 -12.98 16.15
CA CYS A 313 5.61 -11.56 16.52
C CYS A 313 4.28 -10.84 16.27
N THR A 314 3.51 -10.56 17.33
CA THR A 314 2.52 -9.48 17.28
C THR A 314 3.28 -8.16 17.16
N PRO A 315 2.90 -7.24 16.27
CA PRO A 315 3.48 -5.90 16.24
C PRO A 315 3.19 -5.24 17.60
N GLY A 316 4.17 -5.30 18.50
CA GLY A 316 4.17 -4.58 19.75
C GLY A 316 4.29 -3.09 19.47
N SER A 317 3.72 -2.31 20.38
CA SER A 317 3.62 -0.85 20.45
C SER A 317 4.97 -0.12 20.40
N GLU A 318 5.77 -0.31 19.37
CA GLU A 318 6.85 0.62 19.06
C GLU A 318 6.22 1.82 18.33
N PRO A 319 6.44 3.05 18.82
CA PRO A 319 5.98 4.23 18.12
C PRO A 319 6.55 4.17 16.71
N MET A 320 5.69 4.37 15.71
CA MET A 320 5.98 4.40 14.28
C MET A 320 7.37 5.00 14.02
N GLN A 321 8.40 4.15 14.00
CA GLN A 321 9.72 4.57 13.61
C GLN A 321 9.73 4.51 12.10
N ILE A 322 9.61 5.67 11.48
CA ILE A 322 10.08 5.89 10.12
C ILE A 322 11.62 5.78 10.19
N SER A 323 12.12 4.55 10.35
CA SER A 323 13.53 4.23 10.20
C SER A 323 13.79 4.00 8.71
N PRO A 324 14.65 4.80 8.05
CA PRO A 324 14.92 4.70 6.61
C PRO A 324 15.86 3.53 6.27
N SER A 325 15.68 2.37 6.89
CA SER A 325 16.70 1.31 6.93
C SER A 325 16.50 0.19 5.90
N GLY A 326 15.45 0.22 5.07
CA GLY A 326 15.24 -0.76 3.99
C GLY A 326 15.80 -0.37 2.63
N SER A 327 16.02 0.92 2.38
CA SER A 327 16.25 1.44 1.00
C SER A 327 17.61 2.13 0.82
N GLN A 328 18.33 2.46 1.90
CA GLN A 328 19.60 3.17 1.78
C GLN A 328 20.79 2.26 1.46
N GLN A 329 20.77 0.97 1.82
CA GLN A 329 21.92 0.08 1.55
C GLN A 329 22.15 -0.21 0.06
N ASN A 330 21.15 -0.01 -0.81
CA ASN A 330 21.30 -0.19 -2.25
C ASN A 330 21.75 1.07 -3.01
N LEU A 331 21.64 2.27 -2.40
CA LEU A 331 22.11 3.51 -3.03
C LEU A 331 23.56 3.86 -2.68
N SER A 332 24.10 3.36 -1.56
CA SER A 332 25.48 3.69 -1.13
C SER A 332 26.55 2.79 -1.75
N ARG A 333 26.20 1.65 -2.35
CA ARG A 333 27.18 0.65 -2.84
C ARG A 333 27.67 0.89 -4.27
N THR A 334 27.18 1.91 -4.97
CA THR A 334 27.56 2.23 -6.35
C THR A 334 28.70 3.25 -6.50
N LEU A 335 29.37 3.65 -5.41
CA LEU A 335 30.43 4.68 -5.46
C LEU A 335 31.79 4.26 -4.87
N SER A 336 32.04 2.98 -4.59
CA SER A 336 33.36 2.52 -4.13
C SER A 336 33.92 1.44 -5.06
N GLU A 337 34.98 1.83 -5.75
CA GLU A 337 35.99 1.09 -6.51
C GLU A 337 35.89 -0.44 -6.62
N GLN A 338 35.91 -0.89 -7.89
CA GLN A 338 36.16 -2.25 -8.33
C GLN A 338 37.60 -2.68 -8.00
N GLU A 339 37.78 -3.70 -7.16
CA GLU A 339 38.96 -4.58 -7.25
C GLU A 339 38.59 -5.84 -8.03
N PHE A 340 39.22 -6.01 -9.19
CA PHE A 340 39.23 -7.25 -9.98
C PHE A 340 40.04 -8.33 -9.25
N PRO A 341 39.62 -9.60 -9.30
CA PRO A 341 40.57 -10.71 -9.32
C PRO A 341 40.52 -11.51 -10.63
N LYS A 342 41.72 -11.81 -11.09
CA LYS A 342 42.10 -12.57 -12.29
C LYS A 342 41.71 -14.05 -12.17
N GLN A 343 41.28 -14.65 -13.28
CA GLN A 343 41.28 -16.11 -13.54
C GLN A 343 42.71 -16.63 -13.88
N PRO A 344 42.99 -17.94 -14.16
CA PRO A 344 42.14 -19.16 -14.23
C PRO A 344 42.72 -20.45 -13.57
N SER A 345 41.90 -21.50 -13.37
CA SER A 345 42.15 -22.91 -13.81
C SER A 345 41.34 -23.97 -13.03
N ASP A 346 40.43 -24.68 -13.72
CA ASP A 346 40.43 -26.15 -13.98
C ASP A 346 39.00 -26.76 -13.96
N PRO A 347 38.60 -27.59 -14.95
CA PRO A 347 37.22 -28.03 -15.16
C PRO A 347 37.02 -29.49 -14.73
N SER A 348 36.19 -29.73 -13.71
CA SER A 348 35.45 -30.98 -13.55
C SER A 348 34.51 -30.92 -12.35
N ALA A 349 33.20 -30.89 -12.59
CA ALA A 349 32.23 -31.80 -11.97
C ALA A 349 30.78 -31.44 -12.35
N ARG A 350 30.22 -32.31 -13.21
CA ARG A 350 28.86 -32.86 -13.18
C ARG A 350 27.66 -31.90 -13.10
N LEU A 351 27.02 -31.80 -14.27
CA LEU A 351 25.58 -31.65 -14.49
C LEU A 351 24.74 -32.44 -13.46
N ILE A 352 23.86 -31.74 -12.74
CA ILE A 352 22.63 -32.29 -12.16
C ILE A 352 21.48 -31.35 -12.60
N PRO A 353 20.31 -31.88 -13.02
CA PRO A 353 19.28 -31.09 -13.69
C PRO A 353 18.47 -30.24 -12.71
N SER A 354 17.99 -29.12 -13.25
CA SER A 354 17.00 -28.21 -12.71
C SER A 354 15.76 -28.94 -12.18
N ASN A 355 15.41 -28.69 -10.92
CA ASN A 355 14.08 -29.01 -10.38
C ASN A 355 13.23 -27.74 -10.46
N ASP A 356 12.17 -27.80 -11.27
CA ASP A 356 11.10 -26.82 -11.31
C ASP A 356 10.38 -26.78 -9.96
N ASN A 357 10.50 -25.65 -9.26
CA ASN A 357 9.80 -25.36 -8.01
C ASN A 357 8.60 -24.44 -8.33
N PRO A 358 7.34 -24.84 -8.08
CA PRO A 358 6.18 -23.97 -8.24
C PRO A 358 5.79 -23.32 -6.90
N ILE A 359 6.75 -22.75 -6.18
CA ILE A 359 6.50 -21.90 -5.00
C ILE A 359 7.47 -20.74 -5.09
N GLY A 360 6.95 -19.56 -5.43
CA GLY A 360 7.70 -18.32 -5.60
C GLY A 360 8.42 -17.93 -4.31
N GLN A 361 9.70 -18.27 -4.22
CA GLN A 361 10.62 -17.66 -3.26
C GLN A 361 10.85 -16.21 -3.70
N ARG A 362 10.37 -15.26 -2.89
CA ARG A 362 10.80 -13.86 -2.95
C ARG A 362 12.32 -13.82 -2.74
N ASN A 363 13.04 -13.22 -3.69
CA ASN A 363 14.49 -13.07 -3.59
C ASN A 363 14.85 -11.99 -2.56
N THR A 364 15.66 -12.42 -1.59
CA THR A 364 16.81 -11.76 -0.95
C THR A 364 16.65 -10.44 -0.15
N HIS A 365 16.89 -10.57 1.16
CA HIS A 365 17.28 -9.52 2.13
C HIS A 365 16.23 -8.52 2.66
N ALA A 366 14.95 -8.89 2.69
CA ALA A 366 13.97 -8.31 3.62
C ALA A 366 13.62 -9.34 4.69
N LYS A 367 13.42 -8.90 5.95
CA LYS A 367 12.93 -9.75 7.05
C LYS A 367 11.67 -10.49 6.56
N PRO A 368 11.49 -11.81 6.79
CA PRO A 368 10.25 -12.46 6.40
C PRO A 368 9.08 -11.72 7.07
N ASP A 369 8.09 -11.32 6.27
CA ASP A 369 6.84 -10.77 6.81
C ASP A 369 6.32 -11.75 7.86
N SER A 370 5.91 -11.24 9.03
CA SER A 370 5.42 -12.12 10.10
C SER A 370 4.25 -12.98 9.59
N ALA A 371 4.06 -14.17 10.16
CA ALA A 371 2.93 -15.02 9.77
C ALA A 371 1.58 -14.29 9.87
N LEU A 372 1.45 -13.35 10.84
CA LEU A 372 0.28 -12.49 10.99
C LEU A 372 0.12 -11.52 9.82
N ALA A 373 1.20 -10.88 9.37
CA ALA A 373 1.18 -9.99 8.20
C ALA A 373 0.82 -10.76 6.92
N TYR A 374 1.40 -11.94 6.70
CA TYR A 374 1.06 -12.80 5.57
C TYR A 374 -0.43 -13.17 5.55
N THR A 375 -0.97 -13.63 6.68
CA THR A 375 -2.39 -13.99 6.77
C THR A 375 -3.28 -12.77 6.57
N ALA A 376 -2.93 -11.62 7.15
CA ALA A 376 -3.67 -10.38 6.97
C ALA A 376 -3.70 -9.95 5.48
N ASP A 377 -2.59 -10.06 4.77
CA ASP A 377 -2.50 -9.79 3.33
C ASP A 377 -3.34 -10.77 2.50
N LEU A 378 -3.35 -12.04 2.87
CA LEU A 378 -4.16 -13.07 2.21
C LEU A 378 -5.66 -12.81 2.40
N PHE A 379 -6.09 -12.44 3.60
CA PHE A 379 -7.47 -12.03 3.87
C PHE A 379 -7.85 -10.78 3.08
N ARG A 380 -6.96 -9.79 3.00
CA ARG A 380 -7.16 -8.59 2.17
C ARG A 380 -7.39 -8.94 0.71
N ALA A 381 -6.56 -9.80 0.13
CA ALA A 381 -6.69 -10.24 -1.25
C ALA A 381 -8.02 -10.99 -1.48
N CYS A 382 -8.41 -11.88 -0.57
CA CYS A 382 -9.65 -12.64 -0.66
C CYS A 382 -10.90 -11.76 -0.51
N TYR A 383 -10.88 -10.80 0.41
CA TYR A 383 -11.96 -9.83 0.58
C TYR A 383 -12.09 -8.93 -0.66
N CYS A 384 -10.98 -8.45 -1.22
CA CYS A 384 -10.99 -7.70 -2.47
C CYS A 384 -11.58 -8.52 -3.62
N HIS A 385 -11.25 -9.82 -3.70
CA HIS A 385 -11.85 -10.72 -4.67
C HIS A 385 -13.38 -10.85 -4.48
N GLU A 386 -13.85 -10.93 -3.24
CA GLU A 386 -15.29 -10.96 -2.89
C GLU A 386 -16.00 -9.67 -3.33
N LEU A 387 -15.33 -8.51 -3.19
CA LEU A 387 -15.79 -7.22 -3.71
C LEU A 387 -15.68 -7.09 -5.25
N ASN A 388 -15.37 -8.17 -5.97
CA ASN A 388 -15.09 -8.18 -7.42
C ASN A 388 -13.97 -7.20 -7.84
N LEU A 389 -13.02 -6.97 -6.95
CA LEU A 389 -11.80 -6.23 -7.23
C LEU A 389 -10.65 -7.17 -7.58
N SER A 390 -9.58 -6.60 -8.11
CA SER A 390 -8.32 -7.34 -8.31
C SER A 390 -7.76 -7.77 -6.96
N GLU A 391 -7.28 -9.00 -6.84
CA GLU A 391 -6.58 -9.45 -5.63
C GLU A 391 -5.30 -8.66 -5.41
N MET A 392 -4.63 -8.31 -6.51
CA MET A 392 -3.46 -7.46 -6.51
C MET A 392 -3.87 -6.00 -6.55
N ASP A 393 -3.19 -5.19 -5.76
CA ASP A 393 -3.33 -3.74 -5.81
C ASP A 393 -2.75 -3.20 -7.13
N PRO A 394 -3.56 -2.57 -8.00
CA PRO A 394 -3.09 -2.07 -9.29
C PRO A 394 -2.01 -1.01 -9.15
N LEU A 395 -2.13 -0.11 -8.17
CA LEU A 395 -1.21 1.01 -7.99
C LEU A 395 0.15 0.47 -7.54
N CYS A 396 0.17 -0.43 -6.54
CA CYS A 396 1.40 -1.07 -6.12
C CYS A 396 2.04 -1.89 -7.25
N THR A 397 1.24 -2.62 -8.03
CA THR A 397 1.74 -3.46 -9.12
C THR A 397 2.42 -2.61 -10.19
N VAL A 398 1.78 -1.54 -10.63
CA VAL A 398 2.33 -0.61 -11.63
C VAL A 398 3.55 0.12 -11.08
N PHE A 399 3.48 0.62 -9.84
CA PHE A 399 4.59 1.33 -9.21
C PHE A 399 5.84 0.44 -9.07
N ASN A 400 5.69 -0.76 -8.53
CA ASN A 400 6.80 -1.70 -8.37
C ASN A 400 7.41 -2.12 -9.71
N SER A 401 6.55 -2.40 -10.70
CA SER A 401 6.99 -2.71 -12.06
C SER A 401 7.75 -1.54 -12.68
N GLY A 402 7.25 -0.31 -12.51
CA GLY A 402 7.89 0.93 -12.94
C GLY A 402 9.25 1.13 -12.30
N CYS A 403 9.40 0.92 -10.99
CA CYS A 403 10.69 1.02 -10.30
C CYS A 403 11.73 0.02 -10.85
N ARG A 404 11.31 -1.22 -11.15
CA ARG A 404 12.18 -2.23 -11.77
C ARG A 404 12.58 -1.84 -13.19
N LEU A 405 11.64 -1.37 -14.00
CA LEU A 405 11.89 -0.92 -15.37
C LEU A 405 12.83 0.29 -15.41
N LEU A 406 12.56 1.32 -14.61
CA LEU A 406 13.33 2.56 -14.55
C LEU A 406 14.79 2.32 -14.13
N SER A 407 15.01 1.50 -13.11
CA SER A 407 16.38 1.18 -12.65
C SER A 407 17.18 0.44 -13.73
N ARG A 408 16.54 -0.49 -14.47
CA ARG A 408 17.16 -1.17 -15.60
C ARG A 408 17.40 -0.23 -16.78
N GLN A 409 16.44 0.62 -17.12
CA GLN A 409 16.56 1.61 -18.20
C GLN A 409 17.71 2.58 -17.93
N GLN A 410 17.85 3.10 -16.72
CA GLN A 410 18.97 3.98 -16.37
C GLN A 410 20.33 3.29 -16.53
N THR A 411 20.43 2.03 -16.08
CA THR A 411 21.65 1.23 -16.20
C THR A 411 22.01 1.02 -17.68
N LEU A 412 21.01 0.69 -18.50
CA LEU A 412 21.19 0.41 -19.92
C LEU A 412 21.50 1.69 -20.72
N GLN A 413 20.80 2.80 -20.46
CA GLN A 413 21.09 4.09 -21.10
C GLN A 413 22.51 4.55 -20.81
N ARG A 414 23.01 4.37 -19.58
CA ARG A 414 24.43 4.65 -19.24
C ARG A 414 25.36 3.76 -20.07
N ALA A 415 25.10 2.46 -20.14
CA ALA A 415 25.90 1.53 -20.94
C ALA A 415 25.89 1.88 -22.44
N ILE A 416 24.72 2.16 -23.01
CA ILE A 416 24.57 2.57 -24.42
C ILE A 416 25.26 3.91 -24.67
N SER A 417 25.17 4.89 -23.76
CA SER A 417 25.86 6.16 -23.90
C SER A 417 27.39 6.00 -23.98
N CYS A 418 27.95 5.07 -23.18
CA CYS A 418 29.37 4.70 -23.25
C CYS A 418 29.73 3.99 -24.56
N LEU A 419 28.77 3.27 -25.16
CA LEU A 419 28.92 2.54 -26.42
C LEU A 419 28.42 3.31 -27.65
N SER A 420 27.98 4.56 -27.49
CA SER A 420 27.33 5.38 -28.53
C SER A 420 28.19 5.58 -29.79
N LYS A 421 29.51 5.42 -29.68
CA LYS A 421 30.44 5.42 -30.83
C LYS A 421 30.28 4.21 -31.76
N TYR A 422 29.58 3.15 -31.32
CA TYR A 422 29.50 1.85 -31.97
C TYR A 422 28.06 1.34 -32.17
N SER A 423 27.04 2.12 -31.80
CA SER A 423 25.64 1.66 -31.80
C SER A 423 24.75 2.61 -32.60
N THR A 424 23.95 2.04 -33.52
CA THR A 424 22.88 2.71 -34.28
C THR A 424 21.50 2.45 -33.69
N ILE A 425 21.40 2.15 -32.39
CA ILE A 425 20.13 1.81 -31.74
C ILE A 425 19.33 3.09 -31.50
N ASP A 426 18.13 3.17 -32.09
CA ASP A 426 17.15 4.21 -31.79
C ASP A 426 16.79 4.17 -30.29
N GLY A 427 16.89 5.31 -29.62
CA GLY A 427 16.83 5.44 -28.15
C GLY A 427 15.47 5.17 -27.50
N ASP A 428 14.42 4.87 -28.29
CA ASP A 428 13.03 4.82 -27.84
C ASP A 428 12.55 3.41 -27.42
N THR A 429 13.34 2.35 -27.65
CA THR A 429 12.98 0.99 -27.23
C THR A 429 14.05 0.39 -26.35
N LEU A 430 13.63 -0.30 -25.28
CA LEU A 430 14.55 -1.01 -24.39
C LEU A 430 14.88 -2.38 -25.03
N PRO A 431 16.11 -2.63 -25.52
CA PRO A 431 16.45 -3.88 -26.20
C PRO A 431 16.60 -5.10 -25.27
N VAL A 432 16.19 -5.00 -24.00
CA VAL A 432 16.40 -6.02 -22.98
C VAL A 432 15.09 -6.34 -22.28
N ALA A 433 14.75 -7.63 -22.22
CA ALA A 433 13.62 -8.11 -21.44
C ALA A 433 13.84 -7.83 -19.95
N VAL A 434 12.84 -7.22 -19.30
CA VAL A 434 12.86 -6.99 -17.86
C VAL A 434 11.95 -8.03 -17.22
N GLU A 435 12.53 -8.88 -16.39
CA GLU A 435 11.77 -9.80 -15.55
C GLU A 435 10.98 -8.99 -14.51
N LEU A 436 9.65 -8.97 -14.69
CA LEU A 436 8.73 -8.38 -13.73
C LEU A 436 8.36 -9.41 -12.67
N ASP A 437 7.76 -8.94 -11.58
CA ASP A 437 7.24 -9.86 -10.56
C ASP A 437 6.15 -10.77 -11.18
N PRO A 438 6.05 -12.05 -10.79
CA PRO A 438 5.04 -12.99 -11.29
C PRO A 438 3.62 -12.43 -11.34
N VAL A 439 3.27 -11.62 -10.34
CA VAL A 439 1.97 -10.96 -10.17
C VAL A 439 1.66 -9.90 -11.24
N ALA A 440 2.69 -9.34 -11.88
CA ALA A 440 2.57 -8.34 -12.95
C ALA A 440 2.47 -8.98 -14.35
N HIS A 441 2.64 -10.30 -14.49
CA HIS A 441 2.50 -11.00 -15.77
C HIS A 441 1.02 -11.25 -16.14
N GLN A 442 0.17 -10.23 -16.06
CA GLN A 442 -1.22 -10.35 -16.49
C GLN A 442 -1.34 -9.94 -17.95
N HIS A 443 -1.56 -10.95 -18.79
CA HIS A 443 -1.79 -10.89 -20.24
C HIS A 443 -0.63 -10.26 -21.02
N ASN A 444 0.00 -11.07 -21.88
CA ASN A 444 1.10 -10.59 -22.69
C ASN A 444 0.58 -9.57 -23.71
N ILE A 445 0.83 -8.29 -23.44
CA ILE A 445 0.63 -7.23 -24.42
C ILE A 445 1.58 -7.53 -25.57
N PHE A 446 1.05 -7.88 -26.73
CA PHE A 446 1.87 -8.11 -27.92
C PHE A 446 2.05 -6.78 -28.66
N HIS A 447 3.30 -6.31 -28.71
CA HIS A 447 3.67 -5.17 -29.53
C HIS A 447 4.00 -5.68 -30.94
N CYS A 448 3.27 -5.24 -31.96
CA CYS A 448 3.56 -5.67 -33.31
C CYS A 448 4.86 -5.05 -33.80
N PRO A 449 5.85 -5.86 -34.19
CA PRO A 449 7.15 -5.34 -34.61
C PRO A 449 7.15 -4.74 -36.04
N VAL A 450 6.09 -4.96 -36.83
CA VAL A 450 5.95 -4.42 -38.20
C VAL A 450 5.32 -3.04 -38.19
N ILE A 451 4.13 -2.92 -37.59
CA ILE A 451 3.38 -1.65 -37.52
C ILE A 451 3.76 -0.81 -36.30
N LYS A 452 4.55 -1.37 -35.37
CA LYS A 452 5.00 -0.70 -34.14
C LYS A 452 3.84 -0.21 -33.27
N GLU A 453 2.75 -0.98 -33.22
CA GLU A 453 1.56 -0.71 -32.41
C GLU A 453 1.23 -1.90 -31.51
N ILE A 454 0.61 -1.63 -30.36
CA ILE A 454 0.10 -2.64 -29.44
C ILE A 454 -1.14 -3.30 -30.05
N THR A 455 -1.21 -4.62 -30.02
CA THR A 455 -2.39 -5.36 -30.50
C THR A 455 -3.61 -5.11 -29.62
N THR A 456 -4.77 -4.99 -30.27
CA THR A 456 -6.08 -4.88 -29.61
C THR A 456 -6.89 -6.15 -29.81
N ALA A 457 -8.10 -6.24 -29.23
CA ALA A 457 -9.00 -7.37 -29.45
C ALA A 457 -9.41 -7.54 -30.93
N SER A 458 -9.50 -6.45 -31.69
CA SER A 458 -9.78 -6.50 -33.13
C SER A 458 -8.51 -6.72 -33.96
N ASN A 459 -7.37 -6.20 -33.51
CA ASN A 459 -6.07 -6.33 -34.16
C ASN A 459 -5.14 -7.24 -33.34
N GLY A 460 -5.55 -8.48 -33.11
CA GLY A 460 -4.83 -9.44 -32.28
C GLY A 460 -3.52 -9.97 -32.90
N PRO A 461 -2.65 -10.62 -32.11
CA PRO A 461 -1.44 -11.26 -32.61
C PRO A 461 -1.77 -12.52 -33.42
N VAL A 462 -1.10 -12.68 -34.54
CA VAL A 462 -1.22 -13.78 -35.49
C VAL A 462 0.13 -14.44 -35.66
N ARG A 463 0.17 -15.77 -35.45
CA ARG A 463 1.35 -16.60 -35.67
C ARG A 463 1.41 -17.06 -37.12
N LEU A 464 2.52 -16.76 -37.77
CA LEU A 464 2.89 -17.25 -39.10
C LEU A 464 3.29 -18.73 -39.04
N SER A 465 3.25 -19.41 -40.18
CA SER A 465 3.66 -20.83 -40.31
C SER A 465 5.10 -21.08 -39.86
N CYS A 466 5.98 -20.09 -39.97
CA CYS A 466 7.35 -20.13 -39.50
C CYS A 466 7.52 -19.97 -37.98
N GLY A 467 6.46 -19.67 -37.24
CA GLY A 467 6.49 -19.48 -35.79
C GLY A 467 6.59 -18.02 -35.33
N HIS A 468 7.00 -17.08 -36.20
CA HIS A 468 6.99 -15.65 -35.86
C HIS A 468 5.56 -15.12 -35.72
N ALA A 469 5.38 -14.12 -34.85
CA ALA A 469 4.10 -13.45 -34.66
C ALA A 469 4.15 -12.00 -35.17
N ILE A 470 3.04 -11.53 -35.72
CA ILE A 470 2.77 -10.13 -36.12
C ILE A 470 1.31 -9.80 -35.80
N SER A 471 0.86 -8.54 -35.89
CA SER A 471 -0.56 -8.23 -35.69
C SER A 471 -1.39 -8.62 -36.92
N ARG A 472 -2.70 -8.75 -36.74
CA ARG A 472 -3.65 -9.05 -37.83
C ARG A 472 -3.59 -7.99 -38.93
N ASP A 473 -3.58 -6.71 -38.56
CA ASP A 473 -3.50 -5.61 -39.52
C ASP A 473 -2.19 -5.66 -40.32
N ALA A 474 -1.07 -5.97 -39.67
CA ALA A 474 0.21 -6.16 -40.36
C ALA A 474 0.16 -7.38 -41.30
N PHE A 475 -0.48 -8.47 -40.89
CA PHE A 475 -0.65 -9.66 -41.72
C PHE A 475 -1.49 -9.38 -42.97
N GLU A 476 -2.52 -8.54 -42.85
CA GLU A 476 -3.39 -8.17 -43.96
C GLU A 476 -2.77 -7.11 -44.89
N SER A 477 -1.95 -6.20 -44.34
CA SER A 477 -1.34 -5.10 -45.09
C SER A 477 -0.04 -5.48 -45.84
N LEU A 478 0.62 -6.57 -45.43
CA LEU A 478 1.91 -6.95 -46.01
C LEU A 478 1.77 -7.32 -47.51
N PRO A 479 2.53 -6.68 -48.41
CA PRO A 479 2.44 -6.92 -49.83
C PRO A 479 2.94 -8.32 -50.17
N SER A 480 2.20 -9.00 -51.05
CA SER A 480 2.56 -10.34 -51.51
C SER A 480 2.43 -10.45 -53.03
N GLY A 481 3.35 -11.19 -53.64
CA GLY A 481 3.32 -11.49 -55.08
C GLY A 481 2.15 -12.41 -55.46
N ASP A 482 1.66 -13.20 -54.51
CA ASP A 482 0.48 -14.06 -54.60
C ASP A 482 -0.51 -13.63 -53.51
N ARG A 483 -1.74 -13.27 -53.89
CA ARG A 483 -2.78 -12.77 -52.96
C ARG A 483 -3.17 -13.77 -51.88
N SER A 484 -2.84 -15.05 -52.06
CA SER A 484 -3.12 -16.12 -51.09
C SER A 484 -2.06 -16.30 -50.01
N LYS A 485 -0.88 -15.66 -50.14
CA LYS A 485 0.27 -15.83 -49.23
C LYS A 485 0.72 -14.49 -48.65
N VAL A 486 1.44 -14.53 -47.54
CA VAL A 486 2.08 -13.38 -46.90
C VAL A 486 3.53 -13.73 -46.58
N LYS A 487 4.46 -12.81 -46.86
CA LYS A 487 5.88 -12.98 -46.55
C LYS A 487 6.16 -12.63 -45.09
N CYS A 488 6.96 -13.46 -44.41
CA CYS A 488 7.44 -13.13 -43.08
C CYS A 488 8.47 -11.97 -43.16
N PRO A 489 8.36 -10.93 -42.31
CA PRO A 489 9.34 -9.85 -42.28
C PRO A 489 10.67 -10.24 -41.61
N TYR A 490 10.70 -11.34 -40.86
CA TYR A 490 11.89 -11.80 -40.11
C TYR A 490 12.67 -12.92 -40.79
N CYS A 491 12.06 -13.63 -41.75
CA CYS A 491 12.67 -14.79 -42.37
C CYS A 491 12.13 -15.02 -43.80
N PRO A 492 12.79 -15.84 -44.63
CA PRO A 492 12.40 -16.01 -46.03
C PRO A 492 11.14 -16.87 -46.24
N MET A 493 10.45 -17.27 -45.16
CA MET A 493 9.28 -18.14 -45.22
C MET A 493 8.02 -17.35 -45.57
N GLU A 494 7.14 -18.00 -46.34
CA GLU A 494 5.80 -17.51 -46.67
C GLU A 494 4.73 -18.32 -45.92
N THR A 495 3.66 -17.64 -45.53
CA THR A 495 2.52 -18.24 -44.85
C THR A 495 1.28 -18.08 -45.73
N CYS A 496 0.56 -19.18 -45.99
CA CYS A 496 -0.74 -19.11 -46.64
C CYS A 496 -1.74 -18.45 -45.68
N LYS A 497 -2.66 -17.62 -46.19
CA LYS A 497 -3.64 -16.91 -45.35
C LYS A 497 -4.50 -17.84 -44.50
N THR A 498 -4.71 -19.08 -44.92
CA THR A 498 -5.46 -20.11 -44.19
C THR A 498 -4.67 -20.78 -43.07
N ASP A 499 -3.34 -20.70 -43.12
CA ASP A 499 -2.44 -21.45 -42.22
C ASP A 499 -1.93 -20.57 -41.07
N ALA A 500 -2.29 -19.28 -41.09
CA ALA A 500 -2.04 -18.36 -40.00
C ALA A 500 -2.96 -18.69 -38.82
N LEU A 501 -2.41 -18.66 -37.61
CA LEU A 501 -3.13 -19.02 -36.40
C LEU A 501 -3.21 -17.81 -35.47
N ASP A 502 -4.40 -17.57 -34.94
CA ASP A 502 -4.60 -16.53 -33.94
C ASP A 502 -3.94 -16.95 -32.62
N LEU A 503 -3.15 -16.04 -32.04
CA LEU A 503 -2.60 -16.20 -30.71
C LEU A 503 -3.57 -15.57 -29.71
N ILE A 504 -4.10 -16.39 -28.83
CA ILE A 504 -4.95 -15.96 -27.71
C ILE A 504 -4.12 -16.15 -26.44
N PHE A 505 -3.90 -15.05 -25.71
CA PHE A 505 -3.11 -14.99 -24.49
C PHE A 505 -4.00 -15.02 -23.25
#